data_AF-A0A6P6SJJ8-F1
#
_entry.id   AF-A0A6P6SJJ8-F1
#
_cell.length_a   1.000
_cell.length_b   1.000
_cell.length_c   1.000
_cell.angle_alpha   90.00
_cell.angle_beta   90.00
_cell.angle_gamma   90.00
#
_symmetry.space_group_name_H-M   'P 1'
#
loop_
_entity.id
_entity.type
_entity.pdbx_description
1 polymer ?
#
loop_
_entity_poly.entity_id
_entity_poly.type
_entity_poly.pdbx_seq_one_letter_code
_entity_poly.pdbx_strand_id
1 'polypeptide(L)'
;MFSGQETFWKQKAWVRWLKEGESNTRFFHTALLDKYARLTIRWIKDSHGYLLKEEAAIGQEAVEYFKDLLSVHQGSNAEVVMEELLAIIPPRVIQQQNAELTQEVMDLLQAVRDFFCDIPIPKGVANTSIVLLPKNEQPSTFTDFRPISLCTFFNKIFTKVLSTRMKPLMLELISPEQSAFVQGQEISDNILLTLEMLGSIDKKVRGHNMVLKVDIMKAFHVAMQIWL
;
A
#
# COMPACT_ATOMS: atom_id res chain seq x y z
N MET A 1 5.80 33.05 -24.83
CA MET A 1 5.71 34.10 -23.80
C MET A 1 4.95 33.67 -22.53
N PHE A 2 4.07 32.66 -22.59
CA PHE A 2 3.27 32.19 -21.43
C PHE A 2 4.01 31.28 -20.43
N SER A 3 5.04 30.54 -20.86
CA SER A 3 5.75 29.56 -19.99
C SER A 3 6.53 30.20 -18.83
N GLY A 4 7.09 31.40 -19.04
CA GLY A 4 7.84 32.12 -18.00
C GLY A 4 6.95 32.61 -16.85
N GLN A 5 5.76 33.10 -17.18
CA GLN A 5 4.78 33.55 -16.18
C GLN A 5 4.19 32.37 -15.41
N GLU A 6 3.86 31.26 -16.07
CA GLU A 6 3.41 30.04 -15.38
C GLU A 6 4.45 29.50 -14.40
N THR A 7 5.72 29.47 -14.81
CA THR A 7 6.82 28.98 -13.95
C THR A 7 6.98 29.88 -12.72
N PHE A 8 6.92 31.21 -12.90
CA PHE A 8 6.94 32.17 -11.80
C PHE A 8 5.78 31.98 -10.82
N TRP A 9 4.55 31.80 -11.32
CA TRP A 9 3.38 31.56 -10.48
C TRP A 9 3.43 30.21 -9.77
N LYS A 10 3.96 29.15 -10.40
CA LYS A 10 4.21 27.85 -9.76
C LYS A 10 5.21 27.97 -8.62
N GLN A 11 6.33 28.67 -8.84
CA GLN A 11 7.33 28.91 -7.80
C GLN A 11 6.76 29.72 -6.64
N LYS A 12 6.01 30.79 -6.93
CA LYS A 12 5.38 31.63 -5.91
C LYS A 12 4.31 30.87 -5.10
N ALA A 13 3.52 30.02 -5.76
CA ALA A 13 2.56 29.15 -5.11
C ALA A 13 3.26 28.11 -4.20
N TRP A 14 4.36 27.52 -4.66
CA TRP A 14 5.16 26.57 -3.88
C TRP A 14 5.80 27.21 -2.64
N VAL A 15 6.40 28.39 -2.79
CA VAL A 15 6.96 29.17 -1.66
C VAL A 15 5.88 29.51 -0.63
N ARG A 16 4.68 29.89 -1.11
CA ARG A 16 3.55 30.16 -0.23
C ARG A 16 3.05 28.91 0.48
N TRP A 17 3.00 27.77 -0.20
CA TRP A 17 2.68 26.48 0.41
C TRP A 17 3.68 26.08 1.49
N LEU A 18 4.98 26.25 1.25
CA LEU A 18 6.01 25.97 2.27
C LEU A 18 5.86 26.85 3.52
N LYS A 19 5.41 28.09 3.36
CA LYS A 19 5.30 29.05 4.46
C LYS A 19 3.99 28.92 5.24
N GLU A 20 2.88 28.63 4.56
CA GLU A 20 1.52 28.70 5.12
C GLU A 20 0.78 27.35 5.12
N GLY A 21 1.31 26.34 4.43
CA GLY A 21 0.56 25.17 3.97
C GLY A 21 0.13 24.16 5.03
N GLU A 22 0.84 24.05 6.16
CA GLU A 22 0.42 23.19 7.28
C GLU A 22 -0.22 23.99 8.42
N SER A 23 -0.16 25.32 8.35
CA SER A 23 -0.76 26.20 9.36
C SER A 23 -2.25 26.36 9.10
N ASN A 24 -3.04 26.46 10.17
CA ASN A 24 -4.49 26.68 10.12
C ASN A 24 -4.83 28.10 9.60
N THR A 25 -4.66 28.29 8.28
CA THR A 25 -4.78 29.57 7.59
C THR A 25 -5.93 29.54 6.60
N ARG A 26 -6.46 30.70 6.24
CA ARG A 26 -7.45 30.82 5.16
C ARG A 26 -6.93 30.26 3.83
N PHE A 27 -5.62 30.39 3.58
CA PHE A 27 -4.96 29.82 2.42
C PHE A 27 -5.06 28.29 2.41
N PHE A 28 -4.73 27.63 3.53
CA PHE A 28 -4.88 26.18 3.69
C PHE A 28 -6.32 25.71 3.45
N HIS A 29 -7.30 26.37 4.06
CA HIS A 29 -8.72 26.02 3.87
C HIS A 29 -9.18 26.24 2.42
N THR A 30 -8.72 27.29 1.75
CA THR A 30 -9.06 27.54 0.34
C THR A 30 -8.44 26.47 -0.57
N ALA A 31 -7.18 26.11 -0.34
CA ALA A 31 -6.50 25.05 -1.08
C ALA A 31 -7.15 23.67 -0.84
N LEU A 32 -7.63 23.41 0.38
CA LEU A 32 -8.41 22.21 0.70
C LEU A 32 -9.73 22.16 -0.06
N LEU A 33 -10.50 23.25 -0.07
CA LEU A 33 -11.78 23.30 -0.79
C LEU A 33 -11.60 23.06 -2.29
N ASP A 34 -10.58 23.68 -2.89
CA ASP A 34 -10.20 23.50 -4.28
C ASP A 34 -9.73 22.05 -4.56
N LYS A 35 -8.96 21.46 -3.65
CA LYS A 35 -8.60 20.04 -3.70
C LYS A 35 -9.83 19.13 -3.59
N TYR A 36 -10.75 19.39 -2.66
CA TYR A 36 -11.98 18.61 -2.52
C TYR A 36 -12.83 18.70 -3.79
N ALA A 37 -12.99 19.89 -4.35
CA ALA A 37 -13.73 20.08 -5.59
C ALA A 37 -13.15 19.29 -6.78
N ARG A 38 -11.81 19.13 -6.84
CA ARG A 38 -11.12 18.29 -7.82
C ARG A 38 -11.21 16.79 -7.54
N LEU A 39 -11.20 16.39 -6.27
CA LEU A 39 -11.26 14.98 -5.87
C LEU A 39 -12.68 14.42 -5.90
N THR A 40 -13.70 15.26 -5.87
CA THR A 40 -15.10 14.82 -6.00
C THR A 40 -15.34 14.17 -7.36
N ILE A 41 -15.68 12.88 -7.33
CA ILE A 41 -16.10 12.13 -8.52
C ILE A 41 -17.51 12.57 -8.89
N ARG A 42 -17.63 13.41 -9.91
CA ARG A 42 -18.93 13.90 -10.41
C ARG A 42 -19.54 13.00 -11.48
N TRP A 43 -18.70 12.18 -12.11
CA TRP A 43 -19.09 11.23 -13.13
C TRP A 43 -18.02 10.15 -13.25
N ILE A 44 -18.42 8.98 -13.75
CA ILE A 44 -17.51 7.87 -14.06
C ILE A 44 -18.06 7.08 -15.24
N LYS A 45 -17.19 6.39 -15.99
CA LYS A 45 -17.60 5.41 -16.99
C LYS A 45 -17.64 4.03 -16.37
N ASP A 46 -18.69 3.28 -16.65
CA ASP A 46 -18.83 1.87 -16.26
C ASP A 46 -17.96 0.95 -17.13
N SER A 47 -18.01 -0.35 -16.84
CA SER A 47 -17.31 -1.41 -17.60
C SER A 47 -17.71 -1.48 -19.09
N HIS A 48 -18.91 -1.01 -19.44
CA HIS A 48 -19.44 -0.95 -20.80
C HIS A 48 -19.14 0.37 -21.53
N GLY A 49 -18.53 1.35 -20.84
CA GLY A 49 -18.17 2.66 -21.36
C GLY A 49 -19.27 3.73 -21.26
N TYR A 50 -20.41 3.44 -20.62
CA TYR A 50 -21.48 4.41 -20.38
C TYR A 50 -21.14 5.36 -19.24
N LEU A 51 -21.53 6.62 -19.41
CA LEU A 51 -21.21 7.69 -18.46
C LEU A 51 -22.29 7.80 -17.36
N LEU A 52 -21.91 7.43 -16.14
CA LEU A 52 -22.71 7.57 -14.93
C LEU A 52 -22.47 8.95 -14.32
N LYS A 53 -23.55 9.68 -14.00
CA LYS A 53 -23.49 11.00 -13.32
C LYS A 53 -24.26 11.03 -12.00
N GLU A 54 -25.15 10.07 -11.79
CA GLU A 54 -25.96 9.97 -10.59
C GLU A 54 -25.15 9.34 -9.46
N GLU A 55 -25.19 9.95 -8.27
CA GLU A 55 -24.40 9.51 -7.11
C GLU A 55 -24.69 8.04 -6.73
N ALA A 56 -25.96 7.62 -6.79
CA ALA A 56 -26.35 6.24 -6.54
C ALA A 56 -25.74 5.26 -7.55
N ALA A 57 -25.77 5.61 -8.85
CA ALA A 57 -25.19 4.79 -9.91
C ALA A 57 -23.66 4.72 -9.81
N ILE A 58 -23.00 5.84 -9.53
CA ILE A 58 -21.54 5.89 -9.29
C ILE A 58 -21.17 5.01 -8.08
N GLY A 59 -21.97 5.08 -7.00
CA GLY A 59 -21.77 4.27 -5.80
C GLY A 59 -21.94 2.78 -6.07
N GLN A 60 -22.96 2.40 -6.84
CA GLN A 60 -23.19 1.00 -7.22
C GLN A 60 -22.04 0.44 -8.08
N GLU A 61 -21.62 1.18 -9.09
CA GLU A 61 -20.46 0.82 -9.92
C GLU A 61 -19.18 0.70 -9.08
N ALA A 62 -18.96 1.61 -8.13
CA ALA A 62 -17.82 1.53 -7.21
C ALA A 62 -17.86 0.23 -6.39
N VAL A 63 -19.02 -0.11 -5.82
CA VAL A 63 -19.20 -1.31 -5.02
C VAL A 63 -18.96 -2.56 -5.86
N GLU A 64 -19.48 -2.62 -7.08
CA GLU A 64 -19.28 -3.74 -8.00
C GLU A 64 -17.81 -3.90 -8.38
N TYR A 65 -17.18 -2.80 -8.83
CA TYR A 65 -15.76 -2.78 -9.19
C TYR A 65 -14.85 -3.20 -8.04
N PHE A 66 -15.04 -2.65 -6.83
CA PHE A 66 -14.18 -2.96 -5.68
C PHE A 66 -14.51 -4.30 -5.04
N LYS A 67 -15.75 -4.80 -5.15
CA LYS A 67 -16.06 -6.19 -4.77
C LYS A 67 -15.32 -7.16 -5.66
N ASP A 68 -15.35 -6.98 -6.98
CA ASP A 68 -14.59 -7.82 -7.90
C ASP A 68 -13.08 -7.73 -7.61
N LEU A 69 -12.55 -6.50 -7.52
CA LEU A 69 -11.13 -6.25 -7.28
C LEU A 69 -10.61 -6.83 -5.96
N LEU A 70 -11.43 -6.84 -4.90
CA LEU A 70 -11.04 -7.32 -3.57
C LEU A 70 -11.53 -8.74 -3.28
N SER A 71 -12.40 -9.30 -4.12
CA SER A 71 -12.86 -10.67 -3.97
C SER A 71 -11.69 -11.62 -4.23
N VAL A 72 -11.44 -12.48 -3.24
CA VAL A 72 -10.53 -13.61 -3.39
C VAL A 72 -11.10 -14.48 -4.50
N HIS A 73 -10.41 -14.58 -5.64
CA HIS A 73 -10.63 -15.71 -6.54
C HIS A 73 -10.27 -16.97 -5.75
N GLN A 74 -11.25 -17.56 -5.06
CA GLN A 74 -11.12 -18.83 -4.37
C GLN A 74 -10.89 -19.92 -5.42
N GLY A 75 -9.65 -20.07 -5.86
CA GLY A 75 -9.16 -21.33 -6.37
C GLY A 75 -8.98 -22.29 -5.20
N SER A 76 -10.09 -22.75 -4.63
CA SER A 76 -10.34 -23.98 -3.82
C SER A 76 -9.26 -24.60 -2.90
N ASN A 77 -8.11 -23.98 -2.63
CA ASN A 77 -7.01 -24.56 -1.85
C ASN A 77 -6.36 -23.59 -0.83
N ALA A 78 -6.85 -22.35 -0.70
CA ALA A 78 -6.15 -21.32 0.09
C ALA A 78 -6.13 -21.58 1.61
N GLU A 79 -7.19 -22.16 2.19
CA GLU A 79 -7.24 -22.47 3.63
C GLU A 79 -6.24 -23.57 4.02
N VAL A 80 -6.05 -24.59 3.17
CA VAL A 80 -5.11 -25.70 3.43
C VAL A 80 -3.65 -25.22 3.37
N VAL A 81 -3.35 -24.26 2.48
CA VAL A 81 -1.99 -23.73 2.31
C VAL A 81 -1.55 -22.90 3.52
N MET A 82 -2.46 -22.15 4.17
CA MET A 82 -2.10 -21.27 5.29
C MET A 82 -1.69 -22.05 6.54
N GLU A 83 -2.40 -23.14 6.89
CA GLU A 83 -2.02 -23.99 8.03
C GLU A 83 -0.68 -24.71 7.80
N GLU A 84 -0.45 -25.23 6.58
CA GLU A 84 0.84 -25.85 6.23
C GLU A 84 2.00 -24.84 6.22
N LEU A 85 1.77 -23.61 5.76
CA LEU A 85 2.80 -22.54 5.77
C LEU A 85 3.14 -22.10 7.20
N LEU A 86 2.14 -21.97 8.07
CA LEU A 86 2.34 -21.61 9.47
C LEU A 86 3.06 -22.73 10.24
N ALA A 87 2.83 -24.00 9.89
CA ALA A 87 3.54 -25.14 10.47
C ALA A 87 5.04 -25.19 10.12
N ILE A 88 5.44 -24.60 8.99
CA ILE A 88 6.85 -24.51 8.56
C ILE A 88 7.61 -23.42 9.33
N ILE A 89 6.94 -22.43 9.89
CA ILE A 89 7.58 -21.33 10.62
C ILE A 89 7.85 -21.81 12.06
N PRO A 90 9.11 -22.03 12.48
CA PRO A 90 9.40 -22.42 13.84
C PRO A 90 8.97 -21.30 14.81
N PRO A 91 8.34 -21.62 15.95
CA PRO A 91 7.98 -20.62 16.95
C PRO A 91 9.26 -20.03 17.55
N ARG A 92 9.59 -18.78 17.19
CA ARG A 92 10.82 -18.08 17.62
C ARG A 92 10.62 -17.15 18.82
N VAL A 93 9.39 -17.03 19.34
CA VAL A 93 9.08 -16.21 20.53
C VAL A 93 8.87 -17.12 21.74
N ILE A 94 9.73 -16.97 22.75
CA ILE A 94 9.61 -17.72 24.01
C ILE A 94 8.54 -17.12 24.93
N GLN A 95 7.89 -17.95 25.75
CA GLN A 95 6.78 -17.53 26.65
C GLN A 95 7.14 -16.35 27.56
N GLN A 96 8.40 -16.23 27.98
CA GLN A 96 8.89 -15.11 28.78
C GLN A 96 8.85 -13.77 28.03
N GLN A 97 9.21 -13.76 26.73
CA GLN A 97 9.11 -12.58 25.88
C GLN A 97 7.64 -12.18 25.64
N ASN A 98 6.74 -13.16 25.58
CA ASN A 98 5.30 -12.88 25.51
C ASN A 98 4.77 -12.25 26.80
N ALA A 99 5.25 -12.67 27.97
CA ALA A 99 4.85 -12.12 29.27
C ALA A 99 5.33 -10.66 29.46
N GLU A 100 6.55 -10.34 29.01
CA GLU A 100 7.09 -8.97 29.06
C GLU A 100 6.34 -8.00 28.13
N LEU A 101 5.85 -8.50 26.99
CA LEU A 101 5.06 -7.73 26.00
C LEU A 101 3.59 -7.53 26.42
N THR A 102 3.19 -8.12 27.55
CA THR A 102 1.81 -8.12 28.06
C THR A 102 1.72 -7.56 29.49
N GLN A 103 2.51 -6.55 29.85
CA GLN A 103 2.19 -5.72 31.02
C GLN A 103 1.02 -4.76 30.74
N GLU A 104 0.33 -4.27 31.77
CA GLU A 104 -1.04 -3.70 31.69
C GLU A 104 -1.13 -2.19 31.44
N VAL A 105 -2.01 -1.81 30.48
CA VAL A 105 -2.73 -0.54 30.32
C VAL A 105 -4.06 -0.94 29.69
N MET A 106 -5.15 -0.65 30.40
CA MET A 106 -6.49 -1.22 30.13
C MET A 106 -7.12 -0.66 28.84
N ASP A 107 -7.91 -1.49 28.15
CA ASP A 107 -8.44 -1.39 26.76
C ASP A 107 -7.45 -1.88 25.68
N LEU A 108 -6.47 -1.05 25.31
CA LEU A 108 -5.68 -1.29 24.09
C LEU A 108 -4.82 -2.54 24.17
N LEU A 109 -4.19 -2.77 25.33
CA LEU A 109 -3.36 -3.96 25.52
C LEU A 109 -4.18 -5.24 25.59
N GLN A 110 -5.41 -5.16 26.10
CA GLN A 110 -6.30 -6.32 26.08
C GLN A 110 -6.69 -6.65 24.64
N ALA A 111 -7.08 -5.66 23.83
CA ALA A 111 -7.38 -5.88 22.41
C ALA A 111 -6.19 -6.44 21.61
N VAL A 112 -4.97 -5.99 21.92
CA VAL A 112 -3.74 -6.54 21.33
C VAL A 112 -3.51 -7.99 21.78
N ARG A 113 -3.65 -8.28 23.08
CA ARG A 113 -3.52 -9.65 23.60
C ARG A 113 -4.53 -10.59 22.98
N ASP A 114 -5.80 -10.18 22.96
CA ASP A 114 -6.90 -10.94 22.38
C ASP A 114 -6.61 -11.28 20.91
N PHE A 115 -6.17 -10.29 20.12
CA PHE A 115 -5.77 -10.51 18.73
C PHE A 115 -4.64 -11.55 18.57
N PHE A 116 -3.62 -11.52 19.43
CA PHE A 116 -2.49 -12.46 19.36
C PHE A 116 -2.74 -13.81 20.07
N CYS A 117 -3.87 -13.96 20.76
CA CYS A 117 -4.33 -15.20 21.39
C CYS A 117 -5.49 -15.85 20.61
N ASP A 118 -5.68 -15.46 19.34
CA ASP A 118 -6.73 -15.96 18.45
C ASP A 118 -8.16 -15.74 19.00
N ILE A 119 -8.34 -14.75 19.87
CA ILE A 119 -9.65 -14.36 20.37
C ILE A 119 -10.32 -13.49 19.29
N PRO A 120 -11.58 -13.77 18.90
CA PRO A 120 -12.27 -13.02 17.87
C PRO A 120 -12.37 -11.53 18.21
N ILE A 121 -11.80 -10.68 17.35
CA ILE A 121 -11.95 -9.22 17.45
C ILE A 121 -13.31 -8.77 16.90
N PRO A 122 -13.93 -7.71 17.46
CA PRO A 122 -15.16 -7.16 16.92
C PRO A 122 -14.99 -6.75 15.45
N LYS A 123 -15.97 -7.07 14.59
CA LYS A 123 -15.91 -6.80 13.14
C LYS A 123 -15.57 -5.33 12.81
N GLY A 124 -16.02 -4.38 13.63
CA GLY A 124 -15.74 -2.96 13.47
C GLY A 124 -14.24 -2.59 13.54
N VAL A 125 -13.42 -3.41 14.22
CA VAL A 125 -11.97 -3.22 14.33
C VAL A 125 -11.28 -3.53 13.00
N ALA A 126 -11.82 -4.46 12.22
CA ALA A 126 -11.30 -4.86 10.92
C ALA A 126 -11.82 -4.00 9.75
N ASN A 127 -12.73 -3.05 10.02
CA ASN A 127 -13.27 -2.18 8.98
C ASN A 127 -12.16 -1.35 8.31
N THR A 128 -12.25 -1.20 6.99
CA THR A 128 -11.36 -0.33 6.23
C THR A 128 -12.20 0.65 5.42
N SER A 129 -11.75 1.91 5.36
CA SER A 129 -12.36 2.91 4.49
C SER A 129 -11.51 3.06 3.23
N ILE A 130 -12.11 2.95 2.05
CA ILE A 130 -11.39 3.09 0.79
C ILE A 130 -11.42 4.55 0.37
N VAL A 131 -10.24 5.15 0.22
CA VAL A 131 -10.06 6.48 -0.36
C VAL A 131 -9.50 6.35 -1.76
N LEU A 132 -10.08 7.07 -2.72
CA LEU A 132 -9.66 7.05 -4.11
C LEU A 132 -8.73 8.23 -4.39
N LEU A 133 -7.51 7.94 -4.84
CA LEU A 133 -6.57 8.96 -5.32
C LEU A 133 -6.44 8.90 -6.84
N PRO A 134 -6.70 9.99 -7.58
CA PRO A 134 -6.59 9.97 -9.04
C PRO A 134 -5.13 9.78 -9.49
N LYS A 135 -4.92 8.97 -10.53
CA LYS A 135 -3.61 8.76 -11.18
C LYS A 135 -3.29 9.84 -12.21
N ASN A 136 -4.32 10.47 -12.78
CA ASN A 136 -4.25 11.45 -13.85
C ASN A 136 -5.19 12.64 -13.56
N GLU A 137 -5.07 13.73 -14.31
CA GLU A 137 -5.87 14.96 -14.08
C GLU A 137 -7.35 14.79 -14.42
N GLN A 138 -7.68 13.86 -15.32
CA GLN A 138 -9.04 13.62 -15.80
C GLN A 138 -9.37 12.13 -15.70
N PRO A 139 -9.57 11.61 -14.47
CA PRO A 139 -9.92 10.22 -14.29
C PRO A 139 -11.31 9.95 -14.84
N SER A 140 -11.46 8.87 -15.59
CA SER A 140 -12.69 8.55 -16.31
C SER A 140 -13.30 7.20 -15.92
N THR A 141 -12.50 6.29 -15.37
CA THR A 141 -12.91 4.96 -14.89
C THR A 141 -12.33 4.70 -13.49
N PHE A 142 -12.83 3.70 -12.76
CA PHE A 142 -12.26 3.36 -11.44
C PHE A 142 -10.81 2.84 -11.51
N THR A 143 -10.35 2.38 -12.69
CA THR A 143 -8.95 2.00 -12.92
C THR A 143 -7.99 3.18 -12.91
N ASP A 144 -8.49 4.39 -13.18
CA ASP A 144 -7.73 5.65 -13.12
C ASP A 144 -7.48 6.11 -11.69
N PHE A 145 -8.03 5.42 -10.69
CA PHE A 145 -7.80 5.70 -9.28
C PHE A 145 -6.88 4.67 -8.64
N ARG A 146 -6.13 5.13 -7.64
CA ARG A 146 -5.43 4.28 -6.67
C ARG A 146 -6.34 4.18 -5.44
N PRO A 147 -6.85 2.98 -5.12
CA PRO A 147 -7.50 2.78 -3.84
C PRO A 147 -6.46 2.78 -2.72
N ILE A 148 -6.71 3.55 -1.67
CA ILE A 148 -5.97 3.48 -0.41
C ILE A 148 -6.95 3.00 0.66
N SER A 149 -6.66 1.84 1.22
CA SER A 149 -7.40 1.31 2.37
C SER A 149 -6.89 1.97 3.65
N LEU A 150 -7.73 2.81 4.24
CA LEU A 150 -7.50 3.39 5.55
C LEU A 150 -8.00 2.41 6.61
N CYS A 151 -7.05 1.68 7.19
CA CYS A 151 -7.31 0.78 8.31
C CYS A 151 -7.56 1.55 9.61
N THR A 152 -8.30 0.92 10.53
CA THR A 152 -8.50 1.44 11.88
C THR A 152 -7.17 1.59 12.64
N PHE A 153 -7.20 2.41 13.68
CA PHE A 153 -6.06 2.58 14.60
C PHE A 153 -5.58 1.25 15.18
N PHE A 154 -6.51 0.39 15.62
CA PHE A 154 -6.21 -0.94 16.14
C PHE A 154 -5.51 -1.84 15.11
N ASN A 155 -6.00 -1.89 13.87
CA ASN A 155 -5.37 -2.68 12.81
C ASN A 155 -3.94 -2.18 12.51
N LYS A 156 -3.70 -0.86 12.53
CA LYS A 156 -2.36 -0.29 12.43
C LYS A 156 -1.45 -0.70 13.60
N ILE A 157 -1.98 -0.82 14.81
CA ILE A 157 -1.22 -1.34 15.96
C ILE A 157 -0.87 -2.81 15.73
N PHE A 158 -1.85 -3.66 15.40
CA PHE A 158 -1.64 -5.10 15.21
C PHE A 158 -0.59 -5.37 14.13
N THR A 159 -0.75 -4.74 12.96
CA THR A 159 0.20 -4.85 11.85
C THR A 159 1.58 -4.27 12.20
N LYS A 160 1.65 -3.20 13.00
CA LYS A 160 2.92 -2.66 13.49
C LYS A 160 3.63 -3.62 14.44
N VAL A 161 2.91 -4.22 15.39
CA VAL A 161 3.49 -5.22 16.31
C VAL A 161 3.99 -6.43 15.53
N LEU A 162 3.19 -6.96 14.59
CA LEU A 162 3.58 -8.03 13.68
C LEU A 162 4.85 -7.68 12.90
N SER A 163 4.86 -6.54 12.20
CA SER A 163 6.02 -6.09 11.42
C SER A 163 7.29 -5.95 12.27
N THR A 164 7.14 -5.51 13.51
CA THR A 164 8.27 -5.31 14.43
C THR A 164 8.85 -6.65 14.90
N ARG A 165 7.98 -7.64 15.17
CA ARG A 165 8.39 -9.01 15.51
C ARG A 165 8.97 -9.77 14.31
N MET A 166 8.45 -9.55 13.11
CA MET A 166 8.94 -10.19 11.89
C MET A 166 10.27 -9.62 11.40
N LYS A 167 10.53 -8.32 11.63
CA LYS A 167 11.73 -7.63 11.15
C LYS A 167 13.07 -8.36 11.40
N PRO A 168 13.39 -8.87 12.61
CA PRO A 168 14.63 -9.62 12.80
C PRO A 168 14.68 -10.91 11.98
N LEU A 169 13.54 -11.54 11.71
CA LEU A 169 13.45 -12.78 10.93
C LEU A 169 13.56 -12.51 9.43
N MET A 170 13.06 -11.35 8.97
CA MET A 170 13.10 -10.98 7.56
C MET A 170 14.52 -10.97 6.99
N LEU A 171 15.52 -10.59 7.80
CA LEU A 171 16.93 -10.58 7.39
C LEU A 171 17.49 -11.99 7.09
N GLU A 172 16.90 -13.03 7.68
CA GLU A 172 17.28 -14.42 7.40
C GLU A 172 16.44 -15.06 6.29
N LEU A 173 15.25 -14.52 6.02
CA LEU A 173 14.29 -15.08 5.05
C LEU A 173 14.42 -14.50 3.63
N ILE A 174 14.98 -13.29 3.50
CA ILE A 174 15.13 -12.63 2.20
C ILE A 174 16.54 -12.79 1.64
N SER A 175 16.64 -12.93 0.32
CA SER A 175 17.92 -12.98 -0.38
C SER A 175 18.71 -11.67 -0.18
N PRO A 176 20.05 -11.71 -0.09
CA PRO A 176 20.86 -10.49 0.01
C PRO A 176 20.69 -9.53 -1.18
N GLU A 177 20.23 -10.02 -2.33
CA GLU A 177 19.93 -9.23 -3.53
C GLU A 177 18.56 -8.50 -3.46
N GLN A 178 17.71 -8.83 -2.48
CA GLN A 178 16.43 -8.14 -2.25
C GLN A 178 16.67 -6.89 -1.40
N SER A 179 16.68 -5.72 -2.04
CA SER A 179 16.96 -4.45 -1.35
C SER A 179 15.79 -3.51 -1.18
N ALA A 180 14.71 -3.72 -1.92
CA ALA A 180 13.51 -2.93 -1.75
C ALA A 180 12.91 -3.19 -0.35
N PHE A 181 12.59 -2.12 0.37
CA PHE A 181 11.91 -2.15 1.67
C PHE A 181 12.70 -2.81 2.82
N VAL A 182 14.03 -2.95 2.67
CA VAL A 182 14.93 -3.42 3.73
C VAL A 182 15.61 -2.22 4.38
N GLN A 183 15.60 -2.16 5.71
CA GLN A 183 16.24 -1.04 6.41
C GLN A 183 17.76 -1.09 6.20
N GLY A 184 18.34 0.05 5.83
CA GLY A 184 19.78 0.21 5.65
C GLY A 184 20.29 -0.15 4.25
N GLN A 185 19.41 -0.56 3.34
CA GLN A 185 19.75 -0.74 1.93
C GLN A 185 19.19 0.44 1.14
N GLU A 186 20.00 0.99 0.24
CA GLU A 186 19.63 2.13 -0.58
C GLU A 186 19.37 1.70 -2.03
N ILE A 187 18.51 2.43 -2.73
CA ILE A 187 18.24 2.15 -4.15
C ILE A 187 19.47 2.33 -5.04
N SER A 188 20.42 3.15 -4.60
CA SER A 188 21.74 3.35 -5.22
C SER A 188 22.51 2.04 -5.36
N ASP A 189 22.42 1.14 -4.38
CA ASP A 189 23.11 -0.16 -4.40
C ASP A 189 22.61 -1.02 -5.57
N ASN A 190 21.29 -1.02 -5.83
CA ASN A 190 20.73 -1.74 -6.98
C ASN A 190 21.15 -1.16 -8.32
N ILE A 191 21.24 0.17 -8.39
CA ILE A 191 21.70 0.85 -9.61
C ILE A 191 23.15 0.43 -9.88
N LEU A 192 24.00 0.41 -8.86
CA LEU A 192 25.39 -0.02 -8.98
C LEU A 192 25.50 -1.48 -9.41
N LEU A 193 24.74 -2.38 -8.76
CA LEU A 193 24.69 -3.79 -9.12
C LEU A 193 24.25 -3.98 -10.59
N THR A 194 23.23 -3.25 -11.02
CA THR A 194 22.76 -3.29 -12.42
C THR A 194 23.83 -2.79 -13.39
N LEU A 195 24.54 -1.73 -13.04
CA LEU A 195 25.64 -1.19 -13.85
C LEU A 195 26.81 -2.17 -13.96
N GLU A 196 27.17 -2.88 -12.88
CA GLU A 196 28.20 -3.92 -12.90
C GLU A 196 27.81 -5.12 -13.77
N MET A 197 26.54 -5.55 -13.68
CA MET A 197 25.98 -6.59 -14.54
C MET A 197 26.02 -6.20 -16.01
N LEU A 198 25.62 -4.96 -16.34
CA LEU A 198 25.66 -4.42 -17.70
C LEU A 198 27.11 -4.27 -18.20
N GLY A 199 28.04 -3.82 -17.35
CA GLY A 199 29.46 -3.74 -17.71
C GLY A 199 30.09 -5.10 -18.01
N SER A 200 29.53 -6.18 -17.47
CA SER A 200 29.96 -7.56 -17.72
C SER A 200 29.23 -8.23 -18.90
N ILE A 201 28.25 -7.56 -19.53
CA ILE A 201 27.40 -8.17 -20.56
C ILE A 201 28.15 -8.53 -21.85
N ASP A 202 29.29 -7.88 -22.11
CA ASP A 202 30.10 -8.14 -23.32
C ASP A 202 31.17 -9.24 -23.10
N LYS A 203 31.22 -9.83 -21.90
CA LYS A 203 32.16 -10.92 -21.62
C LYS A 203 31.84 -12.12 -22.50
N LYS A 204 32.87 -12.69 -23.14
CA LYS A 204 32.72 -13.91 -23.95
C LYS A 204 32.28 -15.07 -23.07
N VAL A 205 31.08 -15.57 -23.32
CA VAL A 205 30.52 -16.77 -22.70
C VAL A 205 30.15 -17.80 -23.76
N ARG A 206 29.85 -19.03 -23.33
CA ARG A 206 29.27 -20.04 -24.22
C ARG A 206 27.82 -19.64 -24.53
N GLY A 207 27.59 -19.03 -25.69
CA GLY A 207 26.28 -18.55 -26.13
C GLY A 207 26.22 -17.02 -26.21
N HIS A 208 25.03 -16.46 -25.98
CA HIS A 208 24.79 -15.02 -25.99
C HIS A 208 24.42 -14.53 -24.58
N ASN A 209 24.83 -13.31 -24.24
CA ASN A 209 24.42 -12.65 -23.00
C ASN A 209 23.04 -11.99 -23.18
N MET A 210 22.18 -12.09 -22.17
CA MET A 210 20.83 -11.53 -22.19
C MET A 210 20.48 -10.95 -20.82
N VAL A 211 19.78 -9.81 -20.82
CA VAL A 211 19.22 -9.18 -19.61
C VAL A 211 17.70 -9.16 -19.73
N LEU A 212 17.01 -9.65 -18.70
CA LEU A 212 15.55 -9.63 -18.60
C LEU A 212 15.10 -8.61 -17.56
N LYS A 213 14.28 -7.67 -18.00
CA LYS A 213 13.54 -6.77 -17.11
C LYS A 213 12.13 -7.32 -16.94
N VAL A 214 11.79 -7.76 -15.74
CA VAL A 214 10.47 -8.27 -15.38
C VAL A 214 9.76 -7.22 -14.51
N ASP A 215 8.48 -6.98 -14.79
CA ASP A 215 7.63 -6.11 -13.97
C ASP A 215 6.37 -6.87 -13.56
N ILE A 216 5.97 -6.74 -12.29
CA ILE A 216 4.80 -7.42 -11.73
C ILE A 216 3.67 -6.40 -11.63
N MET A 217 2.66 -6.56 -12.48
CA MET A 217 1.46 -5.73 -12.43
C MET A 217 0.69 -5.98 -11.14
N LYS A 218 0.29 -4.92 -10.44
CA LYS A 218 -0.58 -4.97 -9.24
C LYS A 218 -0.02 -5.84 -8.09
N ALA A 219 1.30 -5.89 -7.90
CA ALA A 219 1.97 -6.71 -6.88
C ALA A 219 1.33 -6.67 -5.47
N PHE A 220 0.90 -5.49 -5.00
CA PHE A 220 0.22 -5.36 -3.70
C PHE A 220 -1.17 -6.00 -3.64
N HIS A 221 -1.93 -5.96 -4.75
CA HIS A 221 -3.23 -6.63 -4.80
C HIS A 221 -3.06 -8.15 -4.83
N VAL A 222 -2.10 -8.65 -5.62
CA VAL A 222 -1.77 -10.08 -5.67
C VAL A 222 -1.30 -10.58 -4.31
N ALA A 223 -0.48 -9.80 -3.59
CA ALA A 223 -0.08 -10.14 -2.23
C ALA A 223 -1.27 -10.17 -1.27
N MET A 224 -2.10 -9.11 -1.21
CA MET A 224 -3.27 -9.10 -0.30
C MET A 224 -4.26 -10.23 -0.58
N GLN A 225 -4.36 -10.71 -1.82
CA GLN A 225 -5.23 -11.82 -2.23
C GLN A 225 -4.72 -13.20 -1.76
N ILE A 226 -3.45 -13.31 -1.36
CA ILE A 226 -2.84 -14.55 -0.85
C ILE A 226 -2.93 -14.63 0.69
N TRP A 227 -3.12 -13.50 1.38
CA TRP A 227 -3.00 -13.39 2.84
C TRP A 227 -4.33 -13.12 3.58
N LEU A 228 -5.45 -12.96 2.87
CA LEU A 228 -6.82 -12.85 3.41
C LEU A 228 -7.64 -14.06 2.99
#